data_AF-A0A1D1Y3H2-F1
#
_entry.id   AF-A0A1D1Y3H2-F1
#
_cell.length_a   1.000
_cell.length_b   1.000
_cell.length_c   1.000
_cell.angle_alpha   90.00
_cell.angle_beta   90.00
_cell.angle_gamma   90.00
#
_symmetry.space_group_name_H-M   'P 1'
#
loop_
_entity.id
_entity.type
_entity.pdbx_description
1 polymer ?
#
loop_
_entity_poly.entity_id
_entity_poly.type
_entity_poly.pdbx_seq_one_letter_code
_entity_poly.pdbx_strand_id
1 'polypeptide(L)'
;KFHIISDQRLRKRCDKLDVSSLLHLNKEQLVKSLTSLYDLYVVSRSSDSRDYNEAEFYSFYVLLQLGCNSQEGDSISLWLRKLEVSILQSKEMHFVRSVLRYFRMGNFRRFFKIIATESSYLQFCLLEPVIIEVRARALSCITYGGYKLHPYPLAHLSQVLMMKESDLESLCHACGLETSTDGAGCLLLPTKQVGFHMPKASQKFGYLIR
;
A
#
# COMPACT_ATOMS: atom_id res chain seq x y z
N LYS A 1 -17.40 3.80 -1.66
CA LYS A 1 -16.71 4.47 -2.80
C LYS A 1 -16.39 5.94 -2.51
N PHE A 2 -17.37 6.77 -2.13
CA PHE A 2 -17.15 8.18 -1.74
C PHE A 2 -15.98 8.36 -0.77
N HIS A 3 -15.98 7.64 0.36
CA HIS A 3 -14.93 7.74 1.38
C HIS A 3 -13.51 7.39 0.88
N ILE A 4 -13.38 6.53 -0.13
CA ILE A 4 -12.09 6.17 -0.72
C ILE A 4 -11.56 7.34 -1.55
N ILE A 5 -12.43 7.94 -2.36
CA ILE A 5 -12.07 9.07 -3.24
C ILE A 5 -11.81 10.33 -2.40
N SER A 6 -12.62 10.58 -1.37
CA SER A 6 -12.42 11.72 -0.46
C SER A 6 -11.09 11.59 0.29
N ASP A 7 -10.73 10.40 0.78
CA ASP A 7 -9.43 10.16 1.43
C ASP A 7 -8.27 10.56 0.51
N GLN A 8 -8.28 10.08 -0.72
CA GLN A 8 -7.25 10.41 -1.71
C GLN A 8 -7.19 11.93 -1.98
N ARG A 9 -8.36 12.58 -2.15
CA ARG A 9 -8.44 14.02 -2.43
C ARG A 9 -7.95 14.86 -1.25
N LEU A 10 -8.28 14.46 -0.01
CA LEU A 10 -7.84 15.13 1.21
C LEU A 10 -6.32 15.02 1.37
N ARG A 11 -5.73 13.82 1.17
CA ARG A 11 -4.27 13.62 1.20
C ARG A 11 -3.54 14.50 0.18
N LYS A 12 -4.08 14.62 -1.05
CA LYS A 12 -3.52 15.51 -2.08
C LYS A 12 -3.56 16.98 -1.68
N ARG A 13 -4.48 17.40 -0.81
CA ARG A 13 -4.64 18.79 -0.34
C ARG A 13 -3.92 19.10 0.98
N CYS A 14 -3.28 18.11 1.61
CA CYS A 14 -2.67 18.24 2.94
C CYS A 14 -1.58 19.33 3.06
N ASP A 15 -1.02 19.83 1.96
CA ASP A 15 0.02 20.87 2.00
C ASP A 15 -0.53 22.26 2.40
N LYS A 16 -1.85 22.41 2.50
CA LYS A 16 -2.51 23.72 2.66
C LYS A 16 -3.34 23.88 3.94
N LEU A 17 -3.73 22.78 4.59
CA LEU A 17 -4.65 22.76 5.74
C LEU A 17 -4.35 21.56 6.63
N ASP A 18 -4.51 21.72 7.96
CA ASP A 18 -4.54 20.57 8.88
C ASP A 18 -5.83 19.78 8.66
N VAL A 19 -5.75 18.77 7.77
CA VAL A 19 -6.85 17.86 7.43
C VAL A 19 -6.76 16.54 8.19
N SER A 20 -5.89 16.42 9.19
CA SER A 20 -5.64 15.18 9.92
C SER A 20 -6.93 14.63 10.57
N SER A 21 -7.69 15.50 11.23
CA SER A 21 -8.98 15.16 11.84
C SER A 21 -10.02 14.69 10.81
N LEU A 22 -10.07 15.34 9.64
CA LEU A 22 -10.96 14.96 8.54
C LEU A 22 -10.57 13.62 7.92
N LEU A 23 -9.28 13.35 7.73
CA LEU A 23 -8.77 12.05 7.26
C LEU A 23 -9.12 10.94 8.24
N HIS A 24 -8.95 11.18 9.54
CA HIS A 24 -9.30 10.24 10.58
C HIS A 24 -10.80 9.92 10.57
N LEU A 25 -11.66 10.95 10.59
CA LEU A 25 -13.11 10.78 10.55
C LEU A 25 -13.55 10.06 9.27
N ASN A 26 -13.00 10.43 8.12
CA ASN A 26 -13.33 9.80 6.85
C ASN A 26 -12.95 8.31 6.82
N LYS A 27 -11.78 7.95 7.40
CA LYS A 27 -11.36 6.55 7.54
C LYS A 27 -12.28 5.78 8.47
N GLU A 28 -12.70 6.37 9.58
CA GLU A 28 -13.67 5.75 10.51
C GLU A 28 -15.00 5.46 9.81
N GLN A 29 -15.53 6.43 9.05
CA GLN A 29 -16.77 6.25 8.30
C GLN A 29 -16.63 5.22 7.16
N LEU A 30 -15.45 5.13 6.53
CA LEU A 30 -15.15 4.07 5.57
C LEU A 30 -15.21 2.68 6.22
N VAL A 31 -14.56 2.50 7.38
CA VAL A 31 -14.58 1.23 8.12
C VAL A 31 -16.01 0.86 8.48
N LYS A 32 -16.76 1.79 9.09
CA LYS A 32 -18.18 1.57 9.44
C LYS A 32 -19.01 1.15 8.24
N SER A 33 -18.88 1.88 7.12
CA SER A 33 -19.60 1.57 5.89
C SER A 33 -19.27 0.18 5.34
N LEU A 34 -18.00 -0.23 5.36
CA LEU A 34 -17.57 -1.54 4.87
C LEU A 34 -18.04 -2.68 5.78
N THR A 35 -18.02 -2.48 7.10
CA THR A 35 -18.54 -3.45 8.06
C THR A 35 -20.04 -3.63 7.90
N SER A 36 -20.81 -2.53 7.82
CA SER A 36 -22.26 -2.62 7.59
C SER A 36 -22.61 -3.29 6.26
N LEU A 37 -21.84 -3.04 5.20
CA LEU A 37 -22.03 -3.73 3.92
C LEU A 37 -21.74 -5.23 4.04
N TYR A 38 -20.70 -5.62 4.79
CA TYR A 38 -20.42 -7.03 5.04
C TYR A 38 -21.59 -7.72 5.74
N ASP A 39 -22.13 -7.11 6.81
CA ASP A 39 -23.27 -7.66 7.55
C ASP A 39 -24.52 -7.78 6.65
N LEU A 40 -24.78 -6.78 5.81
CA LEU A 40 -25.87 -6.82 4.83
C LEU A 40 -25.72 -7.96 3.83
N TYR A 41 -24.52 -8.20 3.30
CA TYR A 41 -24.27 -9.32 2.38
C TYR A 41 -24.42 -10.67 3.06
N VAL A 42 -24.00 -10.81 4.32
CA VAL A 42 -24.21 -12.03 5.09
C VAL A 42 -25.70 -12.33 5.25
N VAL A 43 -26.52 -11.31 5.50
CA VAL A 43 -27.98 -11.45 5.60
C VAL A 43 -28.61 -11.74 4.23
N SER A 44 -28.26 -11.00 3.17
CA SER A 44 -28.89 -11.12 1.85
C SER A 44 -28.63 -12.46 1.15
N ARG A 45 -27.52 -13.15 1.48
CA ARG A 45 -27.27 -14.51 1.01
C ARG A 45 -28.30 -15.54 1.45
N SER A 46 -29.00 -15.30 2.55
CA SER A 46 -30.12 -16.16 2.96
C SER A 46 -31.35 -16.04 2.04
N SER A 47 -31.38 -15.04 1.16
CA SER A 47 -32.50 -14.73 0.26
C SER A 47 -32.23 -14.97 -1.24
N ASP A 48 -31.17 -15.72 -1.58
CA ASP A 48 -30.81 -16.17 -2.96
C ASP A 48 -30.53 -15.06 -4.00
N SER A 49 -30.54 -13.78 -3.60
CA SER A 49 -30.20 -12.66 -4.48
C SER A 49 -28.67 -12.48 -4.56
N ARG A 50 -28.08 -12.68 -5.73
CA ARG A 50 -26.65 -12.44 -5.97
C ARG A 50 -26.38 -10.95 -6.21
N ASP A 51 -25.63 -10.33 -5.31
CA ASP A 51 -25.19 -8.94 -5.46
C ASP A 51 -23.92 -8.84 -6.33
N TYR A 52 -24.04 -8.20 -7.50
CA TYR A 52 -22.97 -8.09 -8.50
C TYR A 52 -21.69 -7.38 -8.02
N ASN A 53 -21.72 -6.68 -6.89
CA ASN A 53 -20.62 -5.84 -6.42
C ASN A 53 -19.90 -6.39 -5.18
N GLU A 54 -20.36 -7.50 -4.60
CA GLU A 54 -19.86 -8.03 -3.32
C GLU A 54 -18.34 -8.24 -3.32
N ALA A 55 -17.81 -8.83 -4.39
CA ALA A 55 -16.38 -9.09 -4.53
C ALA A 55 -15.54 -7.81 -4.62
N GLU A 56 -16.05 -6.75 -5.25
CA GLU A 56 -15.40 -5.43 -5.29
C GLU A 56 -15.29 -4.86 -3.86
N PHE A 57 -16.37 -4.91 -3.09
CA PHE A 57 -16.40 -4.40 -1.72
C PHE A 57 -15.51 -5.21 -0.77
N TYR A 58 -15.52 -6.53 -0.86
CA TYR A 58 -14.63 -7.39 -0.08
C TYR A 58 -13.17 -7.12 -0.40
N SER A 59 -12.85 -6.81 -1.66
CA SER A 59 -11.51 -6.38 -2.02
C SER A 59 -11.10 -5.10 -1.27
N PHE A 60 -11.99 -4.12 -1.13
CA PHE A 60 -11.72 -2.90 -0.36
C PHE A 60 -11.53 -3.18 1.13
N TYR A 61 -12.35 -4.07 1.70
CA TYR A 61 -12.23 -4.47 3.10
C TYR A 61 -10.85 -5.08 3.37
N VAL A 62 -10.40 -6.04 2.55
CA VAL A 62 -9.07 -6.66 2.69
C VAL A 62 -7.94 -5.64 2.56
N LEU A 63 -8.03 -4.72 1.59
CA LEU A 63 -7.00 -3.69 1.38
C LEU A 63 -6.94 -2.69 2.53
N LEU A 64 -8.07 -2.35 3.16
CA LEU A 64 -8.08 -1.46 4.30
C LEU A 64 -7.37 -2.06 5.52
N GLN A 65 -7.48 -3.39 5.69
CA GLN A 65 -6.79 -4.11 6.75
C GLN A 65 -5.28 -4.21 6.51
N LEU A 66 -4.79 -4.16 5.27
CA LEU A 66 -3.35 -4.11 4.98
C LEU A 66 -2.66 -2.86 5.55
N GLY A 67 -3.36 -1.73 5.58
CA GLY A 67 -2.84 -0.44 6.06
C GLY A 67 -3.19 -0.11 7.50
N CYS A 68 -3.85 -1.00 8.22
CA CYS A 68 -4.08 -0.90 9.66
C CYS A 68 -3.15 -1.89 10.36
N ASN A 69 -2.34 -1.42 11.31
CA ASN A 69 -1.54 -2.26 12.20
C ASN A 69 -2.41 -3.08 13.18
N SER A 70 -3.67 -3.34 12.84
CA SER A 70 -4.62 -4.09 13.66
C SER A 70 -4.18 -5.55 13.69
N GLN A 71 -3.40 -5.85 14.73
CA GLN A 71 -3.10 -7.18 15.25
C GLN A 71 -4.33 -7.87 15.87
N GLU A 72 -5.47 -7.19 15.90
CA GLU A 72 -6.66 -7.62 16.64
C GLU A 72 -7.85 -7.86 15.70
N GLY A 73 -8.30 -9.11 15.69
CA GLY A 73 -9.38 -9.65 14.86
C GLY A 73 -9.00 -11.02 14.31
N ASP A 74 -10.00 -11.87 14.02
CA ASP A 74 -9.82 -13.07 13.21
C ASP A 74 -8.85 -12.76 12.07
N SER A 75 -7.74 -13.49 11.97
CA SER A 75 -6.77 -13.28 10.89
C SER A 75 -7.55 -13.13 9.57
N ILE A 76 -7.24 -12.13 8.74
CA ILE A 76 -7.85 -11.96 7.39
C ILE A 76 -7.94 -13.32 6.66
N SER A 77 -6.96 -14.19 6.91
CA SER A 77 -6.91 -15.57 6.43
C SER A 77 -8.12 -16.43 6.86
N LEU A 78 -8.58 -16.34 8.11
CA LEU A 78 -9.78 -16.98 8.63
C LEU A 78 -11.05 -16.38 8.03
N TRP A 79 -11.12 -15.04 7.92
CA TRP A 79 -12.24 -14.37 7.28
C TRP A 79 -12.40 -14.79 5.80
N LEU A 80 -11.30 -14.83 5.04
CA LEU A 80 -11.30 -15.29 3.65
C LEU A 80 -11.79 -16.74 3.48
N ARG A 81 -11.60 -17.61 4.48
CA ARG A 81 -12.10 -18.99 4.44
C ARG A 81 -13.61 -19.09 4.55
N LYS A 82 -14.27 -18.07 5.08
CA LYS A 82 -15.74 -18.01 5.22
C LYS A 82 -16.42 -17.59 3.91
N LEU A 83 -15.66 -17.12 2.91
CA LEU A 83 -16.19 -16.63 1.65
C LEU A 83 -16.45 -17.76 0.64
N GLU A 84 -17.41 -17.53 -0.25
CA GLU A 84 -17.70 -18.44 -1.36
C GLU A 84 -16.57 -18.50 -2.38
N VAL A 85 -16.42 -19.66 -3.01
CA VAL A 85 -15.41 -19.90 -4.05
C VAL A 85 -15.59 -18.97 -5.24
N SER A 86 -16.84 -18.70 -5.66
CA SER A 86 -17.18 -17.77 -6.74
C SER A 86 -16.61 -16.36 -6.50
N ILE A 87 -16.74 -15.86 -5.28
CA ILE A 87 -16.21 -14.56 -4.85
C ILE A 87 -14.69 -14.60 -4.79
N LEU A 88 -14.10 -15.66 -4.23
CA LEU A 88 -12.66 -15.83 -4.15
C LEU A 88 -11.97 -15.94 -5.52
N GLN A 89 -12.72 -16.35 -6.55
CA GLN A 89 -12.28 -16.45 -7.94
C GLN A 89 -12.50 -15.16 -8.75
N SER A 90 -13.17 -14.15 -8.18
CA SER A 90 -13.33 -12.86 -8.87
C SER A 90 -11.96 -12.20 -9.11
N LYS A 91 -11.89 -11.36 -10.14
CA LYS A 91 -10.68 -10.60 -10.47
C LYS A 91 -10.23 -9.70 -9.31
N GLU A 92 -11.19 -9.08 -8.60
CA GLU A 92 -10.94 -8.19 -7.48
C GLU A 92 -10.34 -8.94 -6.29
N MET A 93 -10.87 -10.13 -6.00
CA MET A 93 -10.39 -10.96 -4.90
C MET A 93 -9.06 -11.65 -5.22
N HIS A 94 -8.86 -12.09 -6.47
CA HIS A 94 -7.57 -12.60 -6.92
C HIS A 94 -6.45 -11.56 -6.78
N PHE A 95 -6.73 -10.32 -7.19
CA PHE A 95 -5.82 -9.19 -7.05
C PHE A 95 -5.40 -8.98 -5.58
N VAL A 96 -6.35 -8.80 -4.66
CA VAL A 96 -6.02 -8.48 -3.26
C VAL A 96 -5.33 -9.63 -2.53
N ARG A 97 -5.67 -10.89 -2.85
CA ARG A 97 -4.99 -12.07 -2.28
C ARG A 97 -3.53 -12.12 -2.73
N SER A 98 -3.26 -11.79 -3.99
CA SER A 98 -1.91 -11.72 -4.54
C SER A 98 -1.11 -10.56 -3.92
N VAL A 99 -1.72 -9.38 -3.79
CA VAL A 99 -1.14 -8.23 -3.07
C VAL A 99 -0.78 -8.59 -1.63
N LEU A 100 -1.73 -9.20 -0.88
CA LEU A 100 -1.53 -9.63 0.50
C LEU A 100 -0.37 -10.63 0.62
N ARG A 101 -0.28 -11.59 -0.31
CA ARG A 101 0.82 -12.56 -0.36
C ARG A 101 2.16 -11.88 -0.59
N TYR A 102 2.27 -10.99 -1.58
CA TYR A 102 3.53 -10.32 -1.88
C TYR A 102 3.97 -9.35 -0.78
N PHE A 103 3.01 -8.68 -0.15
CA PHE A 103 3.25 -7.85 1.03
C PHE A 103 3.85 -8.67 2.18
N ARG A 104 3.20 -9.78 2.56
CA ARG A 104 3.65 -10.66 3.66
C ARG A 104 5.01 -11.31 3.39
N MET A 105 5.29 -11.65 2.13
CA MET A 105 6.57 -12.25 1.74
C MET A 105 7.72 -11.23 1.58
N GLY A 106 7.46 -9.93 1.72
CA GLY A 106 8.46 -8.89 1.42
C GLY A 106 8.87 -8.84 -0.05
N ASN A 107 8.04 -9.35 -0.97
CA ASN A 107 8.34 -9.35 -2.40
C ASN A 107 7.89 -8.04 -3.05
N PHE A 108 8.65 -6.97 -2.78
CA PHE A 108 8.31 -5.61 -3.20
C PHE A 108 8.17 -5.47 -4.72
N ARG A 109 9.02 -6.15 -5.50
CA ARG A 109 8.95 -6.12 -6.97
C ARG A 109 7.62 -6.65 -7.50
N ARG A 110 7.18 -7.83 -7.00
CA ARG A 110 5.87 -8.39 -7.40
C ARG A 110 4.71 -7.58 -6.84
N PHE A 111 4.86 -7.03 -5.64
CA PHE A 111 3.88 -6.14 -5.02
C PHE A 111 3.62 -4.90 -5.88
N PHE A 112 4.64 -4.16 -6.30
CA PHE A 112 4.42 -2.98 -7.15
C PHE A 112 3.94 -3.35 -8.55
N LYS A 113 4.48 -4.43 -9.14
CA LYS A 113 4.07 -4.89 -10.46
C LYS A 113 2.58 -5.20 -10.53
N ILE A 114 2.05 -5.98 -9.58
CA ILE A 114 0.63 -6.35 -9.62
C ILE A 114 -0.28 -5.13 -9.43
N ILE A 115 0.12 -4.18 -8.58
CA ILE A 115 -0.65 -2.94 -8.39
C ILE A 115 -0.67 -2.14 -9.69
N ALA A 116 0.47 -2.01 -10.39
CA ALA A 116 0.53 -1.29 -11.64
C ALA A 116 -0.33 -1.92 -12.75
N THR A 117 -0.37 -3.26 -12.83
CA THR A 117 -1.02 -3.96 -13.94
C THR A 117 -2.49 -4.28 -13.71
N GLU A 118 -2.92 -4.54 -12.47
CA GLU A 118 -4.22 -5.14 -12.18
C GLU A 118 -5.13 -4.27 -11.30
N SER A 119 -4.61 -3.22 -10.65
CA SER A 119 -5.43 -2.46 -9.69
C SER A 119 -6.53 -1.65 -10.37
N SER A 120 -7.74 -1.77 -9.83
CA SER A 120 -8.80 -0.80 -10.12
C SER A 120 -8.42 0.57 -9.51
N TYR A 121 -9.02 1.64 -10.02
CA TYR A 121 -8.76 2.98 -9.48
C TYR A 121 -9.02 3.08 -7.96
N LEU A 122 -10.11 2.49 -7.47
CA LEU A 122 -10.45 2.54 -6.04
C LEU A 122 -9.54 1.66 -5.18
N GLN A 123 -9.14 0.49 -5.69
CA GLN A 123 -8.16 -0.37 -5.02
C GLN A 123 -6.79 0.33 -4.91
N PHE A 124 -6.37 1.00 -5.99
CA PHE A 124 -5.15 1.82 -5.98
C PHE A 124 -5.21 2.93 -4.92
N CYS A 125 -6.33 3.66 -4.84
CA CYS A 125 -6.51 4.72 -3.84
C CYS A 125 -6.34 4.20 -2.40
N LEU A 126 -6.82 2.98 -2.11
CA LEU A 126 -6.65 2.36 -0.79
C LEU A 126 -5.21 1.92 -0.51
N LEU A 127 -4.47 1.53 -1.56
CA LEU A 127 -3.10 1.04 -1.47
C LEU A 127 -2.06 2.18 -1.44
N GLU A 128 -2.43 3.38 -1.89
CA GLU A 128 -1.54 4.53 -1.99
C GLU A 128 -0.76 4.81 -0.68
N PRO A 129 -1.38 4.80 0.52
CA PRO A 129 -0.64 4.98 1.78
C PRO A 129 0.30 3.81 2.09
N VAL A 130 -0.11 2.58 1.76
CA VAL A 130 0.67 1.35 2.00
C VAL A 130 1.89 1.28 1.09
N ILE A 131 1.79 1.80 -0.14
CA ILE A 131 2.89 1.83 -1.11
C ILE A 131 4.12 2.55 -0.54
N ILE A 132 3.94 3.71 0.10
CA ILE A 132 5.06 4.46 0.71
C ILE A 132 5.69 3.64 1.84
N GLU A 133 4.88 3.03 2.69
CA GLU A 133 5.34 2.18 3.79
C GLU A 133 6.16 1.00 3.27
N VAL A 134 5.70 0.36 2.21
CA VAL A 134 6.38 -0.76 1.55
C VAL A 134 7.71 -0.32 0.93
N ARG A 135 7.76 0.87 0.29
CA ARG A 135 9.02 1.42 -0.25
C ARG A 135 10.04 1.71 0.86
N ALA A 136 9.61 2.33 1.97
CA ALA A 136 10.47 2.59 3.12
C ALA A 136 11.02 1.29 3.74
N ARG A 137 10.17 0.28 3.91
CA ARG A 137 10.59 -1.05 4.37
C ARG A 137 11.55 -1.73 3.40
N ALA A 138 11.31 -1.60 2.09
CA ALA A 138 12.23 -2.12 1.08
C ALA A 138 13.61 -1.47 1.19
N LEU A 139 13.67 -0.15 1.40
CA LEU A 139 14.94 0.55 1.62
C LEU A 139 15.66 0.05 2.87
N SER A 140 14.95 -0.10 3.99
CA SER A 140 15.52 -0.69 5.20
C SER A 140 16.11 -2.08 4.95
N CYS A 141 15.38 -2.96 4.24
CA CYS A 141 15.87 -4.29 3.89
C CYS A 141 17.11 -4.24 2.98
N ILE A 142 17.15 -3.32 2.01
CA ILE A 142 18.27 -3.18 1.06
C ILE A 142 19.51 -2.62 1.76
N THR A 143 19.36 -1.60 2.61
CA THR A 143 20.47 -0.97 3.31
C THR A 143 21.05 -1.88 4.39
N TYR A 144 20.21 -2.61 5.13
CA TYR A 144 20.64 -3.47 6.22
C TYR A 144 21.02 -4.88 5.78
N GLY A 145 20.26 -5.48 4.86
CA GLY A 145 20.41 -6.89 4.44
C GLY A 145 21.46 -7.12 3.35
N GLY A 146 22.10 -6.07 2.83
CA GLY A 146 23.12 -6.18 1.80
C GLY A 146 24.41 -6.84 2.31
N TYR A 147 24.75 -8.03 1.79
CA TYR A 147 26.07 -8.63 2.01
C TYR A 147 27.19 -7.84 1.31
N LYS A 148 26.83 -7.13 0.23
CA LYS A 148 27.76 -6.28 -0.52
C LYS A 148 28.02 -4.99 0.25
N LEU A 149 29.30 -4.63 0.40
CA LEU A 149 29.75 -3.33 0.92
C LEU A 149 29.69 -2.21 -0.13
N HIS A 150 29.25 -2.52 -1.36
CA HIS A 150 29.15 -1.54 -2.43
C HIS A 150 27.81 -0.82 -2.40
N PRO A 151 27.80 0.51 -2.56
CA PRO A 151 26.58 1.30 -2.70
C PRO A 151 25.70 0.83 -3.87
N TYR A 152 24.39 0.98 -3.73
CA TYR A 152 23.42 0.63 -4.77
C TYR A 152 23.08 1.84 -5.66
N PRO A 153 23.07 1.72 -7.00
CA PRO A 153 22.60 2.79 -7.87
C PRO A 153 21.13 3.11 -7.64
N LEU A 154 20.82 4.38 -7.36
CA LEU A 154 19.45 4.85 -7.16
C LEU A 154 18.60 4.67 -8.42
N ALA A 155 19.17 4.87 -9.60
CA ALA A 155 18.51 4.59 -10.88
C ALA A 155 17.99 3.13 -11.00
N HIS A 156 18.72 2.16 -10.48
CA HIS A 156 18.25 0.76 -10.47
C HIS A 156 17.19 0.54 -9.39
N LEU A 157 17.38 1.10 -8.19
CA LEU A 157 16.41 1.00 -7.11
C LEU A 157 15.08 1.67 -7.45
N SER A 158 15.10 2.78 -8.17
CA SER A 158 13.91 3.53 -8.58
C SER A 158 13.03 2.71 -9.52
N GLN A 159 13.64 1.92 -10.42
CA GLN A 159 12.95 0.95 -11.27
C GLN A 159 12.32 -0.19 -10.45
N VAL A 160 13.05 -0.73 -9.47
CA VAL A 160 12.55 -1.83 -8.61
C VAL A 160 11.37 -1.36 -7.73
N LEU A 161 11.43 -0.13 -7.23
CA LEU A 161 10.42 0.48 -6.35
C LEU A 161 9.33 1.24 -7.12
N MET A 162 9.38 1.23 -8.45
CA MET A 162 8.46 1.89 -9.38
C MET A 162 8.19 3.35 -8.97
N MET A 163 9.25 4.14 -8.80
CA MET A 163 9.19 5.56 -8.45
C MET A 163 10.28 6.35 -9.17
N LYS A 164 10.15 7.68 -9.25
CA LYS A 164 11.20 8.51 -9.86
C LYS A 164 12.45 8.48 -8.98
N GLU A 165 13.61 8.62 -9.61
CA GLU A 165 14.88 8.67 -8.90
C GLU A 165 14.95 9.83 -7.90
N SER A 166 14.45 11.01 -8.27
CA SER A 166 14.37 12.18 -7.38
C SER A 166 13.44 11.97 -6.18
N ASP A 167 12.31 11.27 -6.39
CA ASP A 167 11.39 10.92 -5.31
C ASP A 167 12.03 9.88 -4.39
N LEU A 168 12.84 8.97 -4.94
CA LEU A 168 13.52 7.94 -4.18
C LEU A 168 14.60 8.54 -3.29
N GLU A 169 15.40 9.47 -3.83
CA GLU A 169 16.37 10.23 -3.04
C GLU A 169 15.67 10.97 -1.88
N SER A 170 14.58 11.67 -2.18
CA SER A 170 13.77 12.34 -1.15
C SER A 170 13.26 11.37 -0.08
N LEU A 171 12.85 10.15 -0.48
CA LEU A 171 12.40 9.11 0.44
C LEU A 171 13.55 8.58 1.30
N CYS A 172 14.74 8.40 0.73
CA CYS A 172 15.93 8.01 1.48
C CYS A 172 16.19 9.00 2.62
N HIS A 173 16.24 10.30 2.32
CA HIS A 173 16.43 11.34 3.33
C HIS A 173 15.31 11.39 4.37
N ALA A 174 14.06 11.23 3.92
CA ALA A 174 12.91 11.13 4.82
C ALA A 174 12.96 9.89 5.74
N CYS A 175 13.73 8.87 5.37
CA CYS A 175 13.99 7.69 6.18
C CYS A 175 15.27 7.79 7.04
N GLY A 176 15.95 8.94 7.05
CA GLY A 176 17.23 9.11 7.75
C GLY A 176 18.42 8.48 7.04
N LEU A 177 18.29 8.20 5.74
CA LEU A 177 19.35 7.64 4.91
C LEU A 177 20.02 8.76 4.09
N GLU A 178 21.34 8.65 3.95
CA GLU A 178 22.15 9.51 3.10
C GLU A 178 22.31 8.87 1.71
N THR A 179 22.40 9.73 0.69
CA THR A 179 22.77 9.39 -0.69
C THR A 179 24.14 9.99 -0.98
N SER A 180 24.86 9.39 -1.93
CA SER A 180 26.17 9.85 -2.37
C SER A 180 26.23 9.85 -3.89
N THR A 181 27.14 10.62 -4.46
CA THR A 181 27.32 10.69 -5.92
C THR A 181 28.70 10.15 -6.28
N ASP A 182 28.78 9.31 -7.30
CA ASP A 182 30.08 8.87 -7.82
C ASP A 182 30.74 9.90 -8.75
N GLY A 183 31.96 9.60 -9.20
CA GLY A 183 32.70 10.46 -10.12
C GLY A 183 32.05 10.64 -11.50
N ALA A 184 31.03 9.84 -11.84
CA ALA A 184 30.26 9.94 -13.08
C ALA A 184 28.94 10.70 -12.88
N GLY A 185 28.63 11.16 -11.66
CA GLY A 185 27.38 11.86 -11.35
C GLY A 185 26.20 10.94 -11.03
N CYS A 186 26.41 9.62 -10.90
CA CYS A 186 25.34 8.68 -10.55
C CYS A 186 25.05 8.71 -9.06
N LEU A 187 23.76 8.79 -8.71
CA LEU A 187 23.30 8.72 -7.33
C LEU A 187 23.37 7.28 -6.80
N LEU A 188 23.93 7.14 -5.62
CA LEU A 188 24.20 5.88 -4.95
C LEU A 188 23.63 5.90 -3.52
N LEU A 189 23.12 4.75 -3.08
CA LEU A 189 22.67 4.49 -1.71
C LEU A 189 23.73 3.64 -1.00
N PRO A 190 24.51 4.22 -0.07
CA PRO A 190 25.44 3.48 0.77
C PRO A 190 24.74 2.38 1.59
N THR A 191 25.44 1.27 1.80
CA THR A 191 24.96 0.14 2.61
C THR A 191 25.33 0.29 4.08
N LYS A 192 24.65 -0.44 4.97
CA LYS A 192 24.93 -0.50 6.43
C LYS A 192 24.84 0.84 7.15
N GLN A 193 24.00 1.75 6.64
CA GLN A 193 23.68 2.99 7.33
C GLN A 193 22.88 2.72 8.60
N VAL A 194 23.19 3.46 9.65
CA VAL A 194 22.45 3.45 10.93
C VAL A 194 21.46 4.62 10.94
N GLY A 195 20.44 4.56 11.80
CA GLY A 195 19.48 5.66 11.96
C GLY A 195 18.27 5.62 11.03
N PHE A 196 18.00 4.49 10.37
CA PHE A 196 16.75 4.32 9.62
C PHE A 196 15.53 4.57 10.51
N HIS A 197 14.60 5.37 10.02
CA HIS A 197 13.28 5.53 10.58
C HIS A 197 12.21 5.56 9.48
N MET A 198 10.95 5.30 9.87
CA MET A 198 9.85 5.44 8.93
C MET A 198 9.63 6.93 8.58
N PRO A 199 9.28 7.25 7.32
CA PRO A 199 8.99 8.62 6.91
C PRO A 199 7.72 9.12 7.61
N LYS A 200 7.59 10.43 7.78
CA LYS A 200 6.39 11.03 8.38
C LYS A 200 5.23 10.89 7.41
N ALA A 201 4.03 10.61 7.94
CA ALA A 201 2.81 10.41 7.12
C ALA A 201 2.42 11.62 6.24
N SER A 202 2.96 12.81 6.51
CA SER A 202 2.73 14.04 5.75
C SER A 202 3.63 14.22 4.53
N GLN A 203 4.69 13.42 4.38
CA GLN A 203 5.62 13.54 3.25
C GLN A 203 5.06 12.87 2.00
N LYS A 204 5.06 13.61 0.89
CA LYS A 204 4.57 13.14 -0.40
C LYS A 204 5.72 12.70 -1.28
N PHE A 205 5.56 11.53 -1.89
CA PHE A 205 6.46 11.01 -2.90
C PHE A 205 5.65 10.75 -4.16
N GLY A 206 6.19 11.09 -5.33
CA GLY A 206 5.54 10.76 -6.59
C GLY A 206 5.33 9.25 -6.74
N TYR A 207 4.25 8.89 -7.44
CA TYR A 207 3.96 7.51 -7.81
C TYR A 207 4.17 7.35 -9.31
N LEU A 208 5.14 6.53 -9.71
CA LEU A 208 5.20 5.95 -11.06
C LEU A 208 4.50 4.60 -11.06
N ILE A 209 3.24 4.59 -10.64
CA ILE A 209 2.39 3.41 -10.69
C ILE A 209 1.28 3.71 -11.69
N ARG A 210 1.69 3.93 -12.94
CA ARG A 210 0.94 3.87 -14.21
C ARG A 210 1.81 4.42 -15.33
#